data_AF-A0A650CI15-F1
#
_entry.id   AF-A0A650CI15-F1
#
_cell.length_a   1.000
_cell.length_b   1.000
_cell.length_c   1.000
_cell.angle_alpha   90.00
_cell.angle_beta   90.00
_cell.angle_gamma   90.00
#
_symmetry.space_group_name_H-M   'P 1'
#
loop_
_entity.id
_entity.type
_entity.pdbx_description
1 polymer ?
#
loop_
_entity_poly.entity_id
_entity_poly.type
_entity_poly.pdbx_seq_one_letter_code
_entity_poly.pdbx_strand_id
1 'polypeptide(L)'
;MLRSLTSAETYLQEADELLEKGDIVQASEKYYKAVEEAIKILAVENKISTLNEAKAKGGWDLETLNKAVNELAKIYGERIIIDWSASVSLTTTNLSPNSIKDVVKYVRDIVNLASVIKRLD
;
A
#
# COMPACT_ATOMS: atom_id res chain seq x y z
N MET A 1 6.17 -3.64 24.52
CA MET A 1 4.98 -4.46 24.20
C MET A 1 5.08 -4.90 22.76
N LEU A 2 4.95 -6.19 22.47
CA LEU A 2 4.75 -6.68 21.10
C LEU A 2 3.33 -6.31 20.68
N ARG A 3 3.17 -5.47 19.65
CA ARG A 3 1.88 -5.22 19.01
C ARG A 3 1.71 -6.20 17.85
N SER A 4 0.46 -6.55 17.54
CA SER A 4 0.15 -7.28 16.31
C SER A 4 0.48 -6.44 15.09
N LEU A 5 0.98 -7.09 14.04
CA LEU A 5 1.21 -6.46 12.74
C LEU A 5 -0.13 -6.04 12.11
N THR A 6 -0.11 -4.92 11.39
CA THR A 6 -1.20 -4.51 10.50
C THR A 6 -1.22 -5.40 9.26
N SER A 7 -2.36 -5.45 8.55
CA SER A 7 -2.46 -6.17 7.27
C SER A 7 -1.39 -5.72 6.26
N ALA A 8 -1.07 -4.42 6.25
CA ALA A 8 -0.03 -3.86 5.40
C ALA A 8 1.37 -4.41 5.74
N GLU A 9 1.72 -4.48 7.02
CA GLU A 9 2.99 -5.05 7.48
C GLU A 9 3.07 -6.57 7.19
N THR A 10 1.98 -7.30 7.39
CA THR A 10 1.92 -8.73 7.09
C THR A 10 2.15 -9.00 5.60
N TYR A 11 1.47 -8.28 4.71
CA TYR A 11 1.67 -8.44 3.27
C TYR A 11 3.08 -8.03 2.82
N LEU A 12 3.65 -6.99 3.43
CA LEU A 12 5.03 -6.59 3.15
C LEU A 12 6.02 -7.70 3.51
N GLN A 13 5.87 -8.31 4.68
CA GLN A 13 6.72 -9.43 5.11
C GLN A 13 6.57 -10.64 4.16
N GLU A 14 5.34 -11.02 3.81
CA GLU A 14 5.10 -12.09 2.84
C GLU A 14 5.76 -11.80 1.48
N ALA A 15 5.69 -10.55 1.02
CA ALA A 15 6.30 -10.13 -0.24
C ALA A 15 7.83 -10.21 -0.20
N ASP A 16 8.45 -9.78 0.90
CA ASP A 16 9.90 -9.90 1.11
C ASP A 16 10.33 -11.38 1.07
N GLU A 17 9.62 -12.27 1.77
CA GLU A 17 9.91 -13.71 1.78
C GLU A 17 9.77 -14.38 0.40
N LEU A 18 8.78 -13.98 -0.40
CA LEU A 18 8.60 -14.47 -1.77
C LEU A 18 9.71 -13.97 -2.69
N LEU A 19 10.11 -12.71 -2.54
CA LEU A 19 11.19 -12.11 -3.32
C LEU A 19 12.52 -12.81 -3.04
N GLU A 20 12.81 -13.13 -1.77
CA GLU A 20 14.00 -13.89 -1.37
C GLU A 20 14.05 -15.30 -1.98
N LYS A 21 12.89 -15.93 -2.14
CA LYS A 21 12.74 -17.24 -2.80
C LYS A 21 12.81 -17.15 -4.33
N GLY A 22 12.89 -15.95 -4.91
CA GLY A 22 12.90 -15.72 -6.34
C GLY A 22 11.52 -15.77 -7.00
N ASP A 23 10.43 -15.85 -6.22
CA ASP A 23 9.07 -15.81 -6.73
C ASP A 23 8.62 -14.36 -6.97
N ILE A 24 9.17 -13.79 -8.02
CA ILE A 24 8.99 -12.39 -8.39
C ILE A 24 7.52 -12.04 -8.63
N VAL A 25 6.77 -12.92 -9.30
CA VAL A 25 5.38 -12.64 -9.66
C VAL A 25 4.52 -12.56 -8.41
N GLN A 26 4.62 -13.54 -7.52
CA GLN A 26 3.85 -13.51 -6.28
C GLN A 26 4.31 -12.41 -5.33
N ALA A 27 5.62 -12.12 -5.28
CA ALA A 27 6.14 -11.01 -4.49
C ALA A 27 5.52 -9.67 -4.94
N SER A 28 5.49 -9.41 -6.24
CA SER A 28 4.88 -8.20 -6.82
C SER A 28 3.40 -8.04 -6.43
N GLU A 29 2.61 -9.11 -6.48
CA GLU A 29 1.21 -9.08 -6.06
C GLU A 29 1.06 -8.75 -4.56
N LYS A 30 1.94 -9.29 -3.71
CA LYS A 30 1.91 -9.05 -2.26
C LYS A 30 2.36 -7.64 -1.89
N TYR A 31 3.38 -7.10 -2.56
CA TYR A 31 3.76 -5.70 -2.40
C TYR A 31 2.62 -4.75 -2.78
N TYR A 32 1.92 -5.02 -3.88
CA TYR A 32 0.73 -4.23 -4.25
C TYR A 32 -0.35 -4.28 -3.16
N LYS A 33 -0.67 -5.48 -2.63
CA LYS A 33 -1.62 -5.64 -1.52
C LYS A 33 -1.17 -4.91 -0.25
N ALA A 34 0.12 -4.89 0.05
CA ALA A 34 0.65 -4.13 1.18
C ALA A 34 0.35 -2.63 1.05
N VAL A 35 0.51 -2.06 -0.16
CA VAL A 35 0.16 -0.66 -0.43
C VAL A 35 -1.34 -0.42 -0.37
N GLU A 36 -2.18 -1.31 -0.94
CA GLU A 36 -3.63 -1.19 -0.83
C GLU A 36 -4.08 -1.11 0.63
N GLU A 37 -3.58 -2.01 1.48
CA GLU A 37 -3.92 -2.01 2.91
C GLU A 37 -3.37 -0.77 3.62
N ALA A 38 -2.18 -0.29 3.26
CA ALA A 38 -1.64 0.96 3.79
C ALA A 38 -2.55 2.15 3.45
N ILE A 39 -3.04 2.27 2.21
CA ILE A 39 -3.99 3.31 1.79
C ILE A 39 -5.30 3.22 2.57
N LYS A 40 -5.84 2.00 2.76
CA LYS A 40 -7.07 1.80 3.54
C LYS A 40 -6.90 2.21 5.00
N ILE A 41 -5.78 1.85 5.63
CA ILE A 41 -5.44 2.28 6.99
C ILE A 41 -5.37 3.81 7.04
N LEU A 42 -4.56 4.43 6.17
CA LEU A 42 -4.44 5.88 6.12
C LEU A 42 -5.79 6.58 5.91
N ALA A 43 -6.64 6.05 5.04
CA ALA A 43 -7.97 6.58 4.82
C ALA A 43 -8.82 6.58 6.11
N VAL A 44 -8.80 5.47 6.87
CA VAL A 44 -9.51 5.33 8.15
C VAL A 44 -8.99 6.32 9.19
N GLU A 45 -7.68 6.35 9.40
CA GLU A 45 -7.05 7.21 10.42
C GLU A 45 -7.27 8.70 10.14
N ASN A 46 -7.26 9.10 8.85
CA ASN A 46 -7.49 10.48 8.44
C ASN A 46 -8.97 10.82 8.22
N LYS A 47 -9.88 9.85 8.41
CA LYS A 47 -11.34 10.02 8.27
C LYS A 47 -11.74 10.68 6.96
N ILE A 48 -11.07 10.31 5.86
CA ILE A 48 -11.31 10.92 4.54
C ILE A 48 -12.69 10.55 4.00
N SER A 49 -13.23 11.38 3.10
CA SER A 49 -14.61 11.25 2.65
C SER A 49 -14.85 9.99 1.80
N THR A 50 -13.83 9.56 1.05
CA THR A 50 -13.85 8.32 0.24
C THR A 50 -14.23 7.06 1.04
N LEU A 51 -14.04 7.02 2.36
CA LEU A 51 -14.48 5.87 3.18
C LEU A 51 -15.98 5.58 3.05
N ASN A 52 -16.79 6.63 2.89
CA ASN A 52 -18.23 6.49 2.75
C ASN A 52 -18.60 5.89 1.38
N GLU A 53 -17.85 6.24 0.33
CA GLU A 53 -18.02 5.66 -1.00
C GLU A 53 -17.66 4.17 -1.00
N ALA A 54 -16.52 3.80 -0.39
CA ALA A 54 -16.11 2.40 -0.26
C ALA A 54 -17.19 1.57 0.46
N LYS A 55 -17.74 2.09 1.57
CA LYS A 55 -18.83 1.44 2.30
C LYS A 55 -20.10 1.30 1.45
N ALA A 56 -20.49 2.35 0.73
CA ALA A 56 -21.69 2.32 -0.11
C ALA A 56 -21.57 1.32 -1.27
N LYS A 57 -20.35 1.13 -1.82
CA LYS A 57 -20.04 0.13 -2.85
C LYS A 57 -19.88 -1.30 -2.29
N GLY A 58 -19.88 -1.48 -0.97
CA GLY A 58 -19.66 -2.77 -0.31
C GLY A 58 -18.18 -3.20 -0.24
N GLY A 59 -17.24 -2.30 -0.54
CA GLY A 59 -15.81 -2.59 -0.55
C GLY A 59 -14.98 -1.55 -1.29
N TRP A 60 -13.69 -1.83 -1.41
CA TRP A 60 -12.74 -1.01 -2.15
C TRP A 60 -12.55 -1.58 -3.55
N ASP A 61 -12.79 -0.76 -4.57
CA ASP A 61 -12.36 -1.00 -5.95
C ASP A 61 -11.18 -0.07 -6.31
N LEU A 62 -10.59 -0.27 -7.50
CA LEU A 62 -9.46 0.53 -7.96
C LEU A 62 -9.81 2.02 -8.07
N GLU A 63 -11.03 2.34 -8.48
CA GLU A 63 -11.51 3.73 -8.58
C GLU A 63 -11.52 4.42 -7.21
N THR A 64 -12.05 3.72 -6.20
CA THR A 64 -12.17 4.21 -4.82
C THR A 64 -10.79 4.34 -4.17
N LEU A 65 -9.87 3.39 -4.43
CA LEU A 65 -8.48 3.50 -3.99
C LEU A 65 -7.79 4.72 -4.62
N ASN A 66 -7.96 4.96 -5.92
CA ASN A 66 -7.41 6.14 -6.60
C ASN A 66 -7.97 7.45 -6.01
N LYS A 67 -9.27 7.50 -5.68
CA LYS A 67 -9.86 8.66 -5.00
C LYS A 67 -9.26 8.89 -3.61
N ALA A 68 -9.09 7.82 -2.83
CA ALA A 68 -8.45 7.91 -1.52
C ALA A 68 -7.00 8.39 -1.61
N VAL A 69 -6.22 7.89 -2.56
CA VAL A 69 -4.85 8.35 -2.86
C VAL A 69 -4.85 9.86 -3.13
N ASN A 70 -5.77 10.37 -3.96
CA ASN A 70 -5.88 11.79 -4.27
C ASN A 70 -6.29 12.65 -3.05
N GLU A 71 -7.16 12.16 -2.18
CA GLU A 71 -7.50 12.85 -0.92
C GLU A 71 -6.31 12.84 0.05
N LEU A 72 -5.66 11.69 0.24
CA LEU A 72 -4.49 11.54 1.11
C LEU A 72 -3.31 12.38 0.61
N ALA A 73 -3.16 12.56 -0.70
CA ALA A 73 -2.14 13.44 -1.27
C ALA A 73 -2.32 14.91 -0.85
N LYS A 74 -3.54 15.35 -0.54
CA LYS A 74 -3.79 16.69 0.02
C LYS A 74 -3.29 16.82 1.46
N ILE A 75 -3.08 15.70 2.16
CA ILE A 75 -2.65 15.64 3.56
C ILE A 75 -1.14 15.39 3.65
N TYR A 76 -0.63 14.41 2.89
CA TYR A 76 0.75 13.92 2.95
C TYR A 76 1.62 14.40 1.77
N GLY A 77 1.04 15.12 0.82
CA GLY A 77 1.69 15.57 -0.40
C GLY A 77 1.69 14.53 -1.53
N GLU A 78 2.23 14.92 -2.68
CA GLU A 78 2.26 14.11 -3.91
C GLU A 78 2.99 12.78 -3.76
N ARG A 79 3.79 12.61 -2.71
CA ARG A 79 4.54 11.38 -2.45
C ARG A 79 3.64 10.14 -2.39
N ILE A 80 2.44 10.26 -1.82
CA ILE A 80 1.44 9.18 -1.77
C ILE A 80 1.05 8.71 -3.19
N ILE A 81 0.95 9.64 -4.14
CA ILE A 81 0.60 9.33 -5.53
C ILE A 81 1.74 8.55 -6.19
N ILE A 82 2.99 8.95 -5.92
CA ILE A 82 4.19 8.30 -6.44
C ILE A 82 4.28 6.87 -5.90
N ASP A 83 4.11 6.69 -4.59
CA ASP A 83 4.18 5.38 -3.94
C ASP A 83 3.10 4.42 -4.47
N TRP A 84 1.87 4.93 -4.61
CA TRP A 84 0.76 4.20 -5.21
C TRP A 84 1.04 3.81 -6.67
N SER A 85 1.44 4.77 -7.51
CA SER A 85 1.71 4.53 -8.93
C SER A 85 2.84 3.52 -9.15
N ALA A 86 3.88 3.58 -8.31
CA ALA A 86 4.98 2.60 -8.32
C ALA A 86 4.45 1.19 -8.02
N SER A 87 3.56 1.03 -7.03
CA SER A 87 2.97 -0.28 -6.72
C SER A 87 2.07 -0.84 -7.82
N VAL A 88 1.29 0.01 -8.51
CA VAL A 88 0.46 -0.42 -9.66
C VAL A 88 1.33 -0.93 -10.82
N SER A 89 2.54 -0.38 -10.98
CA SER A 89 3.48 -0.87 -12.00
C SER A 89 3.95 -2.31 -11.75
N LEU A 90 3.96 -2.78 -10.50
CA LEU A 90 4.37 -4.14 -10.13
C LEU A 90 3.48 -5.23 -10.73
N THR A 91 2.18 -4.95 -10.89
CA THR A 91 1.20 -5.94 -11.35
C THR A 91 0.92 -5.85 -12.85
N THR A 92 1.32 -4.75 -13.48
CA THR A 92 1.01 -4.44 -14.89
C THR A 92 2.19 -4.62 -15.83
N THR A 93 3.41 -4.74 -15.29
CA THR A 93 4.63 -4.86 -16.09
C THR A 93 5.46 -6.06 -15.67
N ASN A 94 6.09 -6.72 -16.64
CA ASN A 94 7.03 -7.81 -16.37
C ASN A 94 8.38 -7.20 -15.96
N LEU A 95 8.47 -6.78 -14.69
CA LEU A 95 9.61 -6.04 -14.17
C LEU A 95 10.85 -6.92 -14.04
N SER A 96 12.01 -6.33 -14.34
CA SER A 96 13.29 -6.96 -14.00
C SER A 96 13.47 -7.03 -12.48
N PRO A 97 14.26 -7.99 -11.95
CA PRO A 97 14.54 -8.06 -10.52
C PRO A 97 15.13 -6.77 -9.92
N ASN A 98 15.91 -6.02 -10.70
CA ASN A 98 16.47 -4.73 -10.27
C ASN A 98 15.38 -3.67 -10.13
N SER A 99 14.43 -3.62 -11.07
CA SER A 99 13.31 -2.68 -11.04
C SER A 99 12.40 -2.92 -9.83
N ILE A 100 12.23 -4.18 -9.41
CA ILE A 100 11.43 -4.51 -8.22
C ILE A 100 12.06 -3.92 -6.97
N LYS A 101 13.39 -4.03 -6.79
CA LYS A 101 14.08 -3.48 -5.61
C LYS A 101 13.87 -1.98 -5.45
N ASP A 102 13.86 -1.24 -6.56
CA ASP A 102 13.59 0.20 -6.54
C ASP A 102 12.14 0.48 -6.11
N VAL A 103 11.18 -0.34 -6.57
CA VAL A 103 9.77 -0.22 -6.19
C VAL A 103 9.52 -0.59 -4.72
N VAL A 104 10.22 -1.60 -4.18
CA VAL A 104 10.09 -2.01 -2.77
C VAL A 104 10.32 -0.84 -1.81
N LYS A 105 11.22 0.09 -2.15
CA LYS A 105 11.44 1.29 -1.32
C LYS A 105 10.16 2.11 -1.14
N TYR A 106 9.42 2.36 -2.22
CA TYR A 106 8.18 3.15 -2.18
C TYR A 106 7.08 2.41 -1.40
N VAL A 107 7.00 1.08 -1.57
CA VAL A 107 6.07 0.23 -0.81
C VAL A 107 6.37 0.30 0.69
N ARG A 108 7.64 0.18 1.08
CA ARG A 108 8.06 0.28 2.49
C ARG A 108 7.75 1.65 3.07
N ASP A 109 7.98 2.73 2.33
CA ASP A 109 7.75 4.09 2.81
C ASP A 109 6.26 4.32 3.17
N ILE A 110 5.33 3.91 2.32
CA ILE A 110 3.89 4.07 2.60
C ILE A 110 3.37 3.12 3.69
N VAL A 111 3.87 1.89 3.75
CA VAL A 111 3.53 0.94 4.84
C VAL A 111 4.04 1.47 6.18
N ASN A 112 5.25 2.05 6.21
CA ASN A 112 5.82 2.67 7.41
C ASN A 112 5.00 3.87 7.86
N LEU A 113 4.56 4.73 6.93
CA LEU A 113 3.69 5.86 7.23
C LEU A 113 2.39 5.39 7.89
N ALA A 114 1.69 4.42 7.29
CA ALA A 114 0.47 3.83 7.85
C ALA A 114 0.71 3.23 9.23
N SER A 115 1.84 2.55 9.42
CA SER A 115 2.21 1.90 10.68
C SER A 115 2.57 2.88 11.79
N VAL A 116 3.18 4.02 11.48
CA VAL A 116 3.44 5.09 12.45
C VAL A 116 2.12 5.70 12.93
N ILE A 117 1.23 6.05 12.01
CA ILE A 117 -0.04 6.69 12.34
C ILE A 117 -0.91 5.76 13.17
N LYS A 118 -1.01 4.49 12.78
CA LYS A 118 -1.81 3.50 13.53
C LYS A 118 -1.31 3.24 14.95
N ARG A 119 -0.07 3.62 15.29
CA ARG A 119 0.48 3.51 16.64
C ARG A 119 0.13 4.69 17.55
N LEU A 120 -0.36 5.79 16.99
CA LEU A 120 -0.72 7.01 17.72
C LEU A 120 -2.20 7.00 18.17
N ASP A 121 -2.98 6.04 17.67
CA ASP A 121 -4.40 5.77 17.98
C ASP A 121 -4.53 4.73 19.11
#